data_AF-A0A7M5VF83-F1
#
_entry.id   AF-A0A7M5VF83-F1
#
_cell.length_a   1.000
_cell.length_b   1.000
_cell.length_c   1.000
_cell.angle_alpha   90.00
_cell.angle_beta   90.00
_cell.angle_gamma   90.00
#
_symmetry.space_group_name_H-M   'P 1'
#
loop_
_entity.id
_entity.type
_entity.pdbx_description
1 polymer ?
#
loop_
_entity_poly.entity_id
_entity_poly.type
_entity_poly.pdbx_seq_one_letter_code
_entity_poly.pdbx_strand_id
1 'polypeptide(L)'
;MVWLKRLVLSGSCGAIASSFFNLSTLIAKEDEFKKNLQLRQVQVIFRHGARTPVYSHKIENTSFTDAIWDKEKLSKTLDHSNIPFSLRLNSGKICKEISLDNVYQDRPKLTGGMTVGQLTTVGQQQAYDLGQLFNKDYIQKFQLLSDHYLHSEVRVQSTNVRRTILTARSVVAGMYGKSNIKGM
;
A
#
# COMPACT_ATOMS: atom_id res chain seq x y z
N MET A 1 5.32 22.33 23.64
CA MET A 1 4.58 21.13 23.17
C MET A 1 4.77 21.05 21.66
N VAL A 2 5.69 20.21 21.18
CA VAL A 2 6.05 20.15 19.75
C VAL A 2 4.98 19.35 19.02
N TRP A 3 4.12 20.04 18.27
CA TRP A 3 3.15 19.40 17.39
C TRP A 3 3.92 18.73 16.24
N LEU A 4 4.21 17.44 16.36
CA LEU A 4 4.81 16.67 15.27
C LEU A 4 3.76 16.45 14.18
N LYS A 5 4.00 17.03 13.00
CA LYS A 5 3.30 16.68 11.76
C LYS A 5 3.56 15.21 11.49
N ARG A 6 2.52 14.38 11.45
CA ARG A 6 2.65 12.92 11.28
C ARG A 6 1.67 12.36 10.26
N LEU A 7 2.18 11.52 9.37
CA LEU A 7 1.36 10.61 8.54
C LEU A 7 1.47 9.19 9.08
N VAL A 8 0.33 8.56 9.37
CA VAL A 8 0.26 7.13 9.68
C VAL A 8 -0.31 6.38 8.49
N LEU A 9 0.46 5.46 7.91
CA LEU A 9 -0.01 4.55 6.88
C LEU A 9 -0.28 3.18 7.51
N SER A 10 -1.45 2.57 7.25
CA SER A 10 -1.73 1.20 7.67
C SER A 10 -2.31 0.34 6.54
N GLY A 11 -1.68 -0.82 6.31
CA GLY A 11 -2.12 -1.83 5.34
C GLY A 11 -2.85 -3.01 6.01
N SER A 12 -4.14 -3.20 5.72
CA SER A 12 -4.96 -4.26 6.33
C SER A 12 -5.31 -5.41 5.37
N CYS A 13 -5.58 -6.58 5.94
CA CYS A 13 -5.99 -7.80 5.22
C CYS A 13 -7.52 -8.03 5.25
N GLY A 14 -8.28 -7.21 5.98
CA GLY A 14 -9.73 -7.38 6.13
C GLY A 14 -10.51 -6.97 4.89
N ALA A 15 -11.62 -7.68 4.61
CA ALA A 15 -12.64 -7.20 3.70
C ALA A 15 -13.39 -6.05 4.38
N ILE A 16 -12.97 -4.82 4.12
CA ILE A 16 -13.85 -3.68 4.30
C ILE A 16 -14.57 -3.55 2.97
N ALA A 17 -15.90 -3.72 3.00
CA ALA A 17 -16.75 -3.46 1.86
C ALA A 17 -16.37 -2.09 1.28
N SER A 18 -16.13 -2.04 -0.03
CA SER A 18 -16.01 -0.79 -0.76
C SER A 18 -17.39 -0.14 -0.82
N SER A 19 -17.86 0.40 0.30
CA SER A 19 -18.86 1.46 0.28
C SER A 19 -18.15 2.67 -0.31
N PHE A 20 -18.48 2.97 -1.57
CA PHE A 20 -18.22 4.26 -2.17
C PHE A 20 -18.84 5.31 -1.24
N PHE A 21 -18.03 5.95 -0.41
CA PHE A 21 -18.41 7.22 0.15
C PHE A 21 -18.34 8.22 -1.00
N ASN A 22 -19.47 8.41 -1.68
CA ASN A 22 -19.73 9.67 -2.34
C ASN A 22 -19.69 10.73 -1.24
N LEU A 23 -18.58 11.45 -1.17
CA LEU A 23 -18.48 12.66 -0.36
C LEU A 23 -19.31 13.72 -1.09
N SER A 24 -20.63 13.66 -0.96
CA SER A 24 -21.49 14.80 -1.29
C SER A 24 -21.24 15.84 -0.21
N THR A 25 -20.20 16.63 -0.40
CA THR A 25 -19.94 17.84 0.37
C THR A 25 -21.16 18.72 0.24
N LEU A 26 -21.84 18.98 1.35
CA LEU A 26 -22.88 20.00 1.45
C LEU A 26 -22.21 21.35 1.16
N ILE A 27 -22.36 21.82 -0.07
CA ILE A 27 -21.92 23.15 -0.50
C ILE A 27 -22.86 24.17 0.11
N ALA A 28 -22.57 24.58 1.33
CA ALA A 28 -23.10 25.82 1.89
C ALA A 28 -22.11 26.36 2.94
N LYS A 29 -21.45 27.48 2.64
CA LYS A 29 -20.59 28.29 3.52
C LYS A 29 -19.20 27.74 3.95
N GLU A 30 -18.58 26.82 3.21
CA GLU A 30 -17.24 26.30 3.56
C GLU A 30 -16.06 27.25 3.26
N ASP A 31 -16.18 28.20 2.33
CA ASP A 31 -15.01 28.89 1.74
C ASP A 31 -14.33 29.94 2.63
N GLU A 32 -15.03 30.58 3.57
CA GLU A 32 -14.39 31.56 4.47
C GLU A 32 -13.66 30.87 5.63
N PHE A 33 -14.27 29.83 6.20
CA PHE A 33 -13.70 29.12 7.35
C PHE A 33 -12.44 28.32 6.97
N LYS A 34 -12.36 27.84 5.71
CA LYS A 34 -11.20 27.09 5.19
C LYS A 34 -9.95 27.93 4.98
N LYS A 35 -10.05 29.25 4.78
CA LYS A 35 -8.88 30.12 4.50
C LYS A 35 -7.83 30.12 5.62
N ASN A 36 -8.25 29.87 6.87
CA ASN A 36 -7.36 29.91 8.04
C ASN A 36 -7.06 28.53 8.63
N LEU A 37 -7.45 27.43 7.98
CA LEU A 37 -7.17 26.08 8.47
C LEU A 37 -5.78 25.63 8.01
N GLN A 38 -4.98 25.16 8.97
CA GLN A 38 -3.69 24.55 8.70
C GLN A 38 -3.76 23.05 8.91
N LEU A 39 -3.39 22.27 7.89
CA LEU A 39 -3.26 20.82 8.04
C LEU A 39 -2.13 20.49 9.01
N ARG A 40 -2.43 19.78 10.10
CA ARG A 40 -1.46 19.41 11.14
C ARG A 40 -1.10 17.93 11.14
N GLN A 41 -2.00 17.06 10.71
CA GLN A 41 -1.81 15.60 10.77
C GLN A 41 -2.70 14.92 9.73
N VAL A 42 -2.23 13.78 9.21
CA VAL A 42 -3.00 12.92 8.32
C VAL A 42 -2.90 11.47 8.81
N GLN A 43 -3.98 10.71 8.72
CA GLN A 43 -3.97 9.27 8.95
C GLN A 43 -4.64 8.60 7.76
N VAL A 44 -3.95 7.64 7.15
CA VAL A 44 -4.46 6.91 5.99
C VAL A 44 -4.41 5.42 6.27
N ILE A 45 -5.56 4.78 6.07
CA ILE A 45 -5.71 3.34 6.10
C ILE A 45 -6.05 2.90 4.68
N PHE A 46 -5.26 2.01 4.11
CA PHE A 46 -5.49 1.50 2.76
C PHE A 46 -5.37 -0.01 2.71
N ARG A 47 -6.03 -0.60 1.72
CA ARG A 47 -5.91 -2.02 1.43
C ARG A 47 -4.67 -2.28 0.58
N HIS A 48 -4.17 -3.50 0.62
CA HIS A 48 -3.20 -3.98 -0.37
C HIS A 48 -3.70 -3.77 -1.82
N GLY A 49 -2.78 -3.64 -2.77
CA GLY A 49 -3.10 -3.56 -4.20
C GLY A 49 -3.64 -4.88 -4.79
N ALA A 50 -3.89 -4.89 -6.10
CA ALA A 50 -4.31 -6.08 -6.83
C ALA A 50 -3.36 -7.27 -6.60
N ARG A 51 -3.96 -8.44 -6.39
CA ARG A 51 -3.26 -9.68 -6.04
C ARG A 51 -3.84 -10.88 -6.77
N THR A 52 -3.11 -11.98 -6.78
CA THR A 52 -3.64 -13.27 -7.19
C THR A 52 -4.76 -13.72 -6.23
N PRO A 53 -5.71 -14.55 -6.69
CA PRO A 53 -6.77 -15.10 -5.83
C PRO A 53 -6.16 -15.90 -4.66
N VAL A 54 -6.89 -16.00 -3.55
CA VAL A 54 -6.44 -16.76 -2.35
C VAL A 54 -6.90 -18.22 -2.36
N TYR A 55 -7.81 -18.56 -3.26
CA TYR A 55 -8.30 -19.91 -3.51
C TYR A 55 -8.14 -20.23 -5.00
N SER A 56 -7.67 -21.44 -5.29
CA SER A 56 -7.61 -22.02 -6.62
C SER A 56 -8.70 -23.08 -6.70
N HIS A 57 -9.93 -22.68 -7.00
CA HIS A 57 -10.98 -23.63 -7.32
C HIS A 57 -10.94 -23.88 -8.82
N LYS A 58 -10.57 -25.10 -9.22
CA LYS A 58 -10.87 -25.58 -10.56
C LYS A 58 -12.37 -25.83 -10.62
N ILE A 59 -13.05 -25.19 -11.56
CA ILE A 59 -14.48 -25.43 -11.74
C ILE A 59 -14.62 -26.65 -12.63
N GLU A 60 -14.91 -27.80 -12.01
CA GLU A 60 -15.17 -29.04 -12.73
C GLU A 60 -16.46 -28.90 -13.57
N ASN A 61 -16.52 -29.59 -14.71
CA ASN A 61 -17.68 -29.62 -15.60
C ASN A 61 -18.09 -28.24 -16.18
N THR A 62 -17.12 -27.36 -16.45
CA THR A 62 -17.37 -26.11 -17.19
C THR A 62 -16.59 -26.06 -18.49
N SER A 63 -17.13 -25.34 -19.48
CA SER A 63 -16.44 -25.00 -20.73
C SER A 63 -15.41 -23.87 -20.57
N PHE A 64 -15.28 -23.29 -19.38
CA PHE A 64 -14.39 -22.15 -19.13
C PHE A 64 -12.98 -22.65 -18.80
N THR A 65 -11.98 -22.03 -19.43
CA THR A 65 -10.57 -22.26 -19.10
C THR A 65 -10.14 -21.38 -17.94
N ASP A 66 -9.30 -21.93 -17.05
CA ASP A 66 -8.72 -21.18 -15.94
C ASP A 66 -7.90 -19.99 -16.46
N ALA A 67 -8.02 -18.84 -15.79
CA ALA A 67 -7.19 -17.68 -16.08
C ALA A 67 -5.69 -17.99 -15.88
N ILE A 68 -4.86 -17.56 -16.82
CA ILE A 68 -3.40 -17.73 -16.76
C ILE A 68 -2.78 -16.59 -15.94
N TRP A 69 -2.27 -16.93 -14.76
CA TRP A 69 -1.51 -16.06 -13.87
C TRP A 69 -0.01 -16.22 -14.16
N ASP A 70 0.46 -15.57 -15.24
CA ASP A 70 1.85 -15.61 -15.70
C ASP A 70 2.82 -15.03 -14.64
N LYS A 71 3.59 -15.91 -14.01
CA LYS A 71 4.55 -15.56 -12.96
C LYS A 71 5.59 -14.55 -13.45
N GLU A 72 6.15 -14.73 -14.63
CA GLU A 72 7.23 -13.89 -15.14
C GLU A 72 6.79 -12.46 -15.43
N LYS A 73 5.50 -12.25 -15.73
CA LYS A 73 4.94 -10.91 -15.94
C LYS A 73 4.43 -10.27 -14.65
N LEU A 74 3.83 -11.07 -13.77
CA LEU A 74 3.06 -10.55 -12.63
C LEU A 74 3.84 -10.49 -11.32
N SER A 75 4.92 -11.27 -11.15
CA SER A 75 5.67 -11.31 -9.88
C SER A 75 6.87 -10.37 -9.83
N LYS A 76 7.18 -9.67 -10.92
CA LYS A 76 8.32 -8.75 -10.98
C LYS A 76 8.11 -7.58 -10.03
N THR A 77 9.19 -7.12 -9.42
CA THR A 77 9.18 -5.87 -8.67
C THR A 77 9.32 -4.71 -9.65
N LEU A 78 8.45 -3.71 -9.58
CA LEU A 78 8.57 -2.53 -10.45
C LEU A 78 9.75 -1.67 -10.00
N ASP A 79 10.62 -1.29 -10.95
CA ASP A 79 11.87 -0.61 -10.64
C ASP A 79 11.69 0.68 -9.86
N HIS A 80 10.71 1.50 -10.24
CA HIS A 80 10.38 2.77 -9.59
C HIS A 80 9.78 2.59 -8.19
N SER A 81 9.21 1.42 -7.90
CA SER A 81 8.67 1.06 -6.58
C SER A 81 9.70 0.36 -5.67
N ASN A 82 10.88 0.05 -6.23
CA ASN A 82 11.88 -0.77 -5.56
C ASN A 82 12.78 0.06 -4.63
N ILE A 83 12.32 0.25 -3.39
CA ILE A 83 13.03 1.00 -2.35
C ILE A 83 13.46 0.06 -1.21
N PRO A 84 14.61 0.33 -0.56
CA PRO A 84 15.07 -0.47 0.58
C PRO A 84 14.20 -0.22 1.81
N PHE A 85 13.97 -1.26 2.61
CA PHE A 85 13.23 -1.14 3.86
C PHE A 85 13.61 -2.19 4.91
N SER A 86 13.32 -1.89 6.17
CA SER A 86 13.48 -2.80 7.32
C SER A 86 12.17 -3.02 8.07
N LEU A 87 11.90 -4.26 8.48
CA LEU A 87 10.72 -4.60 9.26
C LEU A 87 11.04 -4.61 10.75
N ARG A 88 10.18 -3.96 11.53
CA ARG A 88 10.28 -3.90 13.00
C ARG A 88 8.94 -4.19 13.64
N LEU A 89 8.95 -4.97 14.71
CA LEU A 89 7.80 -5.13 15.59
C LEU A 89 7.52 -3.83 16.34
N ASN A 90 6.32 -3.69 16.91
CA ASN A 90 5.98 -2.55 17.78
C ASN A 90 6.93 -2.44 18.98
N SER A 91 7.55 -3.54 19.40
CA SER A 91 8.59 -3.56 20.44
C SER A 91 9.96 -3.04 19.98
N GLY A 92 10.10 -2.60 18.73
CA GLY A 92 11.36 -2.15 18.12
C GLY A 92 12.30 -3.26 17.62
N LYS A 93 12.00 -4.52 17.93
CA LYS A 93 12.78 -5.69 17.50
C LYS A 93 12.70 -5.85 15.99
N ILE A 94 13.84 -6.08 15.34
CA ILE A 94 13.90 -6.43 13.92
C ILE A 94 13.12 -7.73 13.72
N CYS A 95 12.26 -7.74 12.71
CA CYS A 95 11.51 -8.92 12.31
C CYS A 95 11.89 -9.28 10.87
N LYS A 96 11.82 -10.56 10.55
CA LYS A 96 11.76 -10.99 9.15
C LYS A 96 10.29 -11.09 8.75
N GLU A 97 10.02 -11.00 7.46
CA GLU A 97 8.69 -11.32 6.93
C GLU A 97 8.32 -12.76 7.36
N ILE A 98 7.24 -12.96 8.14
CA ILE A 98 6.94 -14.27 8.75
C ILE A 98 5.44 -14.65 8.66
N SER A 99 5.24 -15.93 8.28
CA SER A 99 4.13 -16.88 8.51
C SER A 99 3.00 -16.99 7.49
N LEU A 100 2.19 -15.94 7.22
CA LEU A 100 1.01 -16.15 6.36
C LEU A 100 1.36 -16.52 4.92
N ASP A 101 2.50 -16.05 4.41
CA ASP A 101 2.97 -16.50 3.10
C ASP A 101 3.32 -17.98 3.09
N ASN A 102 3.82 -18.57 4.17
CA ASN A 102 4.08 -20.01 4.23
C ASN A 102 2.79 -20.80 3.98
N VAL A 103 1.67 -20.39 4.60
CA VAL A 103 0.34 -20.99 4.38
C VAL A 103 -0.08 -20.91 2.92
N TYR A 104 0.31 -19.86 2.19
CA TYR A 104 0.01 -19.73 0.76
C TYR A 104 1.02 -20.45 -0.13
N GLN A 105 2.30 -20.54 0.28
CA GLN A 105 3.35 -21.20 -0.50
C GLN A 105 3.07 -22.69 -0.67
N ASP A 106 2.52 -23.32 0.37
CA ASP A 106 2.18 -24.75 0.40
C ASP A 106 0.92 -25.08 -0.41
N ARG A 107 0.18 -24.08 -0.89
CA ARG A 107 -1.01 -24.30 -1.73
C ARG A 107 -0.65 -24.60 -3.18
N PRO A 108 -1.53 -25.31 -3.91
CA PRO A 108 -1.38 -25.51 -5.35
C PRO A 108 -1.18 -24.18 -6.07
N LYS A 109 -0.19 -24.14 -6.97
CA LYS A 109 0.05 -22.95 -7.80
C LYS A 109 -1.10 -22.76 -8.78
N LEU A 110 -1.38 -21.50 -9.09
CA LEU A 110 -2.33 -21.12 -10.13
C LEU A 110 -1.77 -21.49 -11.50
N THR A 111 -2.65 -21.68 -12.49
CA THR A 111 -2.26 -21.76 -13.90
C THR A 111 -1.36 -20.59 -14.24
N GLY A 112 -0.18 -20.83 -14.83
CA GLY A 112 0.84 -19.80 -15.06
C GLY A 112 1.93 -19.70 -13.95
N GLY A 113 1.83 -20.49 -12.89
CA GLY A 113 2.91 -20.72 -11.92
C GLY A 113 2.94 -19.77 -10.71
N MET A 114 1.98 -18.86 -10.60
CA MET A 114 1.88 -17.95 -9.46
C MET A 114 1.39 -18.65 -8.19
N THR A 115 1.93 -18.26 -7.04
CA THR A 115 1.35 -18.58 -5.73
C THR A 115 0.08 -17.74 -5.51
N VAL A 116 -0.89 -18.29 -4.78
CA VAL A 116 -2.11 -17.59 -4.38
C VAL A 116 -1.83 -16.42 -3.41
N GLY A 117 -2.70 -15.42 -3.40
CA GLY A 117 -2.65 -14.28 -2.48
C GLY A 117 -1.45 -13.33 -2.65
N GLN A 118 -0.67 -13.45 -3.73
CA GLN A 118 0.53 -12.64 -3.99
C GLN A 118 0.18 -11.32 -4.66
N LEU A 119 0.85 -10.23 -4.24
CA LEU A 119 0.72 -8.92 -4.88
C LEU A 119 1.28 -8.97 -6.30
N THR A 120 0.55 -8.42 -7.28
CA THR A 120 1.00 -8.38 -8.68
C THR A 120 1.71 -7.07 -9.03
N THR A 121 2.37 -7.00 -10.18
CA THR A 121 2.88 -5.75 -10.77
C THR A 121 1.78 -4.70 -10.90
N VAL A 122 0.57 -5.09 -11.29
CA VAL A 122 -0.60 -4.20 -11.33
C VAL A 122 -0.90 -3.63 -9.94
N GLY A 123 -0.88 -4.47 -8.90
CA GLY A 123 -1.11 -4.02 -7.53
C GLY A 123 -0.01 -3.10 -6.99
N GLN A 124 1.24 -3.32 -7.39
CA GLN A 124 2.36 -2.43 -7.09
C GLN A 124 2.17 -1.05 -7.74
N GLN A 125 1.74 -1.01 -9.01
CA GLN A 125 1.49 0.25 -9.72
C GLN A 125 0.35 1.04 -9.07
N GLN A 126 -0.78 0.39 -8.75
CA GLN A 126 -1.90 1.03 -8.05
C GLN A 126 -1.47 1.68 -6.73
N ALA A 127 -0.63 0.99 -5.96
CA ALA A 127 -0.10 1.50 -4.70
C ALA A 127 0.88 2.66 -4.92
N TYR A 128 1.71 2.60 -5.96
CA TYR A 128 2.60 3.69 -6.34
C TYR A 128 1.83 4.95 -6.77
N ASP A 129 0.81 4.80 -7.59
CA ASP A 129 -0.05 5.90 -8.05
C ASP A 129 -0.78 6.55 -6.87
N LEU A 130 -1.27 5.76 -5.91
CA LEU A 130 -1.79 6.27 -4.64
C LEU A 130 -0.74 7.10 -3.87
N GLY A 131 0.51 6.62 -3.85
CA GLY A 131 1.64 7.38 -3.29
C GLY A 131 1.85 8.73 -3.98
N GLN A 132 1.72 8.80 -5.30
CA GLN A 132 1.84 10.06 -6.04
C GLN A 132 0.73 11.06 -5.68
N LEU A 133 -0.49 10.57 -5.44
CA LEU A 133 -1.57 11.43 -4.95
C LEU A 133 -1.22 12.02 -3.58
N PHE A 134 -0.64 11.24 -2.68
CA PHE A 134 -0.16 11.73 -1.38
C PHE A 134 1.02 12.69 -1.51
N ASN A 135 1.90 12.51 -2.49
CA ASN A 135 2.95 13.49 -2.79
C ASN A 135 2.33 14.83 -3.20
N LYS A 136 1.41 14.81 -4.17
CA LYS A 136 0.73 16.01 -4.66
C LYS A 136 0.02 16.77 -3.54
N ASP A 137 -0.70 16.06 -2.68
CA ASP A 137 -1.46 16.69 -1.61
C ASP A 137 -0.57 17.08 -0.42
N TYR A 138 0.14 16.14 0.19
CA TYR A 138 0.75 16.34 1.51
C TYR A 138 2.18 16.87 1.46
N ILE A 139 2.89 16.71 0.35
CA ILE A 139 4.24 17.27 0.16
C ILE A 139 4.14 18.59 -0.61
N GLN A 140 3.54 18.58 -1.81
CA GLN A 140 3.54 19.76 -2.68
C GLN A 140 2.52 20.81 -2.25
N LYS A 141 1.24 20.44 -2.13
CA LYS A 141 0.15 21.38 -1.88
C LYS A 141 0.11 21.87 -0.43
N PHE A 142 0.10 20.96 0.53
CA PHE A 142 -0.05 21.31 1.95
C PHE A 142 1.29 21.52 2.68
N GLN A 143 2.42 21.11 2.10
CA GLN A 143 3.75 21.21 2.71
C GLN A 143 3.75 20.68 4.17
N LEU A 144 3.01 19.59 4.37
CA LEU A 144 2.93 18.88 5.64
C LEU A 144 4.20 18.06 5.85
N LEU A 145 4.70 17.45 4.80
CA LEU A 145 5.84 16.54 4.81
C LEU A 145 6.99 17.13 3.98
N SER A 146 8.21 16.78 4.33
CA SER A 146 9.43 17.10 3.56
C SER A 146 9.40 16.40 2.19
N ASP A 147 10.20 16.91 1.25
CA ASP A 147 10.35 16.33 -0.11
C ASP A 147 11.18 15.02 -0.14
N HIS A 148 11.87 14.73 0.97
CA HIS A 148 12.61 13.50 1.22
C HIS A 148 12.04 12.77 2.43
N TYR A 149 12.20 11.44 2.43
CA TYR A 149 11.64 10.61 3.49
C TYR A 149 12.34 10.85 4.83
N LEU A 150 11.55 11.23 5.84
CA LEU A 150 11.98 11.38 7.22
C LEU A 150 11.13 10.52 8.15
N HIS A 151 11.78 9.63 8.89
CA HIS A 151 11.11 8.74 9.86
C HIS A 151 10.40 9.51 11.00
N SER A 152 10.84 10.74 11.30
CA SER A 152 10.20 11.62 12.27
C SER A 152 8.83 12.15 11.82
N GLU A 153 8.58 12.20 10.51
CA GLU A 153 7.36 12.75 9.90
C GLU A 153 6.40 11.65 9.44
N VAL A 154 6.92 10.50 9.00
CA VAL A 154 6.10 9.42 8.43
C VAL A 154 6.29 8.12 9.19
N ARG A 155 5.19 7.65 9.80
CA ARG A 155 5.12 6.34 10.45
C ARG A 155 4.37 5.37 9.55
N VAL A 156 5.05 4.34 9.08
CA VAL A 156 4.46 3.27 8.27
C VAL A 156 4.22 2.05 9.15
N GLN A 157 3.00 1.52 9.12
CA GLN A 157 2.61 0.30 9.81
C GLN A 157 1.91 -0.65 8.83
N SER A 158 2.06 -1.95 9.03
CA SER A 158 1.42 -2.94 8.17
C SER A 158 1.14 -4.20 8.97
N THR A 159 0.14 -4.96 8.54
CA THR A 159 0.05 -6.36 8.95
C THR A 159 1.26 -7.13 8.41
N ASN A 160 1.72 -8.16 9.14
CA ASN A 160 2.89 -8.97 8.77
C ASN A 160 2.55 -9.97 7.65
N VAL A 161 2.17 -9.45 6.48
CA VAL A 161 1.84 -10.22 5.27
C VAL A 161 2.53 -9.57 4.08
N ARG A 162 3.19 -10.36 3.22
CA ARG A 162 4.00 -9.81 2.13
C ARG A 162 3.28 -8.84 1.23
N ARG A 163 2.03 -9.15 0.83
CA ARG A 163 1.25 -8.25 -0.04
C ARG A 163 0.99 -6.87 0.57
N THR A 164 0.76 -6.77 1.88
CA THR A 164 0.49 -5.49 2.55
C THR A 164 1.79 -4.73 2.79
N ILE A 165 2.87 -5.44 3.13
CA ILE A 165 4.22 -4.85 3.25
C ILE A 165 4.67 -4.25 1.91
N LEU A 166 4.58 -5.02 0.82
CA LEU A 166 4.98 -4.56 -0.51
C LEU A 166 4.08 -3.44 -1.05
N THR A 167 2.78 -3.46 -0.73
CA THR A 167 1.89 -2.33 -1.05
C THR A 167 2.34 -1.07 -0.32
N ALA A 168 2.61 -1.15 0.98
CA ALA A 168 3.05 0.01 1.76
C ALA A 168 4.38 0.57 1.23
N ARG A 169 5.31 -0.32 0.87
CA ARG A 169 6.55 0.07 0.19
C ARG A 169 6.31 0.81 -1.13
N SER A 170 5.41 0.31 -1.97
CA SER A 170 5.07 0.97 -3.24
C SER A 170 4.42 2.34 -3.03
N VAL A 171 3.56 2.52 -2.01
CA VAL A 171 3.01 3.83 -1.64
C VAL A 171 4.11 4.81 -1.26
N VAL A 172 5.03 4.42 -0.37
CA VAL A 172 6.13 5.30 0.04
C VAL A 172 7.06 5.63 -1.12
N ALA A 173 7.32 4.66 -2.00
CA ALA A 173 8.07 4.90 -3.23
C ALA A 173 7.37 5.93 -4.14
N GLY A 174 6.05 5.89 -4.26
CA GLY A 174 5.28 6.89 -5.02
C GLY A 174 5.23 8.26 -4.35
N MET A 175 5.27 8.29 -3.01
CA MET A 175 5.30 9.53 -2.24
C MET A 175 6.61 10.29 -2.40
N TYR A 176 7.76 9.61 -2.42
CA TYR A 176 9.06 10.30 -2.35
C TYR A 176 9.94 10.10 -3.58
N GLY A 177 9.72 9.03 -4.35
CA GLY A 177 10.66 8.58 -5.36
C GLY A 177 11.92 7.94 -4.75
N LYS A 178 12.61 7.11 -5.52
CA LYS A 178 13.76 6.32 -5.03
C LYS A 178 14.93 7.18 -4.54
N SER A 179 15.23 8.27 -5.23
CA SER A 179 16.37 9.13 -4.92
C SER A 179 16.24 9.83 -3.57
N ASN A 180 15.01 10.00 -3.09
CA ASN A 180 14.71 10.79 -1.89
C ASN A 180 14.46 9.89 -0.67
N ILE A 181 14.83 8.61 -0.74
CA ILE A 181 14.70 7.63 0.33
C ILE A 181 16.08 7.03 0.63
N LYS A 182 16.66 7.40 1.78
CA LYS A 182 17.95 6.85 2.26
C LYS A 182 17.80 5.66 3.21
N GLY A 183 16.57 5.21 3.47
CA GLY A 183 16.23 4.06 4.30
C GLY A 183 14.83 4.19 4.88
N MET A 184 14.04 3.11 4.81
CA MET A 184 12.66 3.00 5.33
C MET A 184 12.56 1.94 6.44
#